data_AF-A0A9W7LSH4-F1
#
_entry.id   AF-A0A9W7LSH4-F1
#
_cell.length_a   1.000
_cell.length_b   1.000
_cell.length_c   1.000
_cell.angle_alpha   90.00
_cell.angle_beta   90.00
_cell.angle_gamma   90.00
#
_symmetry.space_group_name_H-M   'P 1'
#
loop_
_entity.id
_entity.type
_entity.pdbx_description
1 polymer ?
#
loop_
_entity_poly.entity_id
_entity_poly.type
_entity_poly.pdbx_seq_one_letter_code
_entity_poly.pdbx_strand_id
1 'polypeptide(L)'
;MAMSGAKFEVVKFNGEGNFGLWQTRVKDLLAQQGILKALQSTKPASMEDEDWEELQQRATGTIRLCLADDIMYHVMDLTSPREIWSKLESQFMS
;
A
#
# COMPACT_ATOMS: atom_id res chain seq x y z
N MET A 1 -6.93 -27.50 9.26
CA MET A 1 -8.02 -27.05 8.35
C MET A 1 -7.54 -25.76 7.71
N ALA A 2 -7.35 -25.72 6.38
CA ALA A 2 -7.06 -24.46 5.72
C ALA A 2 -8.37 -23.66 5.67
N MET A 3 -8.45 -22.59 6.46
CA MET A 3 -9.47 -21.58 6.23
C MET A 3 -9.14 -20.97 4.87
N SER A 4 -9.82 -21.41 3.82
CA SER A 4 -9.84 -20.71 2.55
C SER A 4 -10.58 -19.39 2.78
N GLY A 5 -9.87 -18.41 3.35
CA GLY A 5 -10.36 -17.04 3.43
C GLY A 5 -10.57 -16.54 2.02
N ALA A 6 -11.74 -15.95 1.76
CA ALA A 6 -11.98 -15.25 0.51
C ALA A 6 -10.83 -14.26 0.29
N LYS A 7 -10.08 -14.41 -0.81
CA LYS A 7 -9.09 -13.44 -1.23
C LYS A 7 -9.88 -12.23 -1.75
N PHE A 8 -9.97 -11.19 -0.94
CA PHE A 8 -10.49 -9.90 -1.39
C PHE A 8 -9.43 -9.25 -2.28
N GLU A 9 -9.71 -9.19 -3.57
CA GLU A 9 -8.91 -8.41 -4.51
C GLU A 9 -9.41 -6.98 -4.52
N VAL A 10 -8.49 -6.04 -4.26
CA VAL A 10 -8.76 -4.62 -4.44
C VAL A 10 -8.70 -4.32 -5.93
N VAL A 11 -9.75 -3.69 -6.47
CA VAL A 11 -9.74 -3.21 -7.86
C VAL A 11 -8.57 -2.25 -8.03
N LYS A 12 -7.74 -2.50 -9.05
CA LYS A 12 -6.59 -1.66 -9.36
C LYS A 12 -7.02 -0.23 -9.64
N PHE A 13 -6.30 0.74 -9.09
CA PHE A 13 -6.55 2.15 -9.38
C PHE A 13 -5.88 2.56 -10.68
N ASN A 14 -6.68 3.10 -11.60
CA ASN A 14 -6.27 3.54 -12.93
C ASN A 14 -6.19 5.07 -13.06
N GLY A 15 -6.33 5.82 -11.96
CA GLY A 15 -6.37 7.28 -11.98
C GLY A 15 -7.77 7.89 -12.07
N GLU A 16 -8.81 7.07 -12.28
CA GLU A 16 -10.18 7.52 -12.42
C GLU A 16 -11.07 7.09 -11.24
N GLY A 17 -12.16 7.84 -11.03
CA GLY A 17 -13.16 7.53 -10.02
C GLY A 17 -12.80 8.00 -8.61
N ASN A 18 -13.35 7.33 -7.60
CA ASN A 18 -13.20 7.73 -6.20
C ASN A 18 -11.91 7.18 -5.59
N PHE A 19 -10.86 8.00 -5.61
CA PHE A 19 -9.58 7.65 -4.99
C PHE A 19 -9.70 7.36 -3.49
N GLY A 20 -10.51 8.11 -2.75
CA GLY A 20 -10.73 7.88 -1.31
C GLY A 20 -11.27 6.48 -1.00
N LEU A 21 -12.20 5.97 -1.83
CA LEU A 21 -12.72 4.61 -1.70
C LEU A 21 -11.65 3.55 -1.99
N TRP A 22 -10.86 3.74 -3.04
CA TRP A 22 -9.73 2.85 -3.34
C TRP A 22 -8.72 2.87 -2.18
N GLN A 23 -8.40 4.06 -1.69
CA GLN A 23 -7.45 4.26 -0.60
C GLN A 23 -7.88 3.51 0.67
N THR A 24 -9.16 3.60 1.05
CA THR A 24 -9.71 2.85 2.20
C THR A 24 -9.55 1.34 2.00
N ARG A 25 -9.88 0.82 0.81
CA ARG A 25 -9.75 -0.62 0.52
C ARG A 25 -8.30 -1.11 0.60
N VAL A 26 -7.34 -0.33 0.12
CA VAL A 26 -5.93 -0.68 0.24
C VAL A 26 -5.46 -0.62 1.70
N LYS A 27 -5.90 0.37 2.50
CA LYS A 27 -5.62 0.40 3.95
C LYS A 27 -6.18 -0.84 4.66
N ASP A 28 -7.40 -1.26 4.34
CA ASP A 28 -8.01 -2.47 4.89
C ASP A 28 -7.23 -3.73 4.48
N LEU A 29 -6.78 -3.82 3.22
CA LEU A 29 -5.93 -4.91 2.75
C LEU A 29 -4.58 -4.97 3.50
N LEU A 30 -3.91 -3.84 3.69
CA LEU A 30 -2.66 -3.77 4.46
C LEU A 30 -2.88 -4.14 5.93
N ALA A 31 -4.03 -3.78 6.51
CA ALA A 31 -4.42 -4.16 7.87
C ALA A 31 -4.64 -5.67 7.97
N GLN A 32 -5.36 -6.28 7.02
CA GLN A 32 -5.58 -7.72 6.94
C GLN A 32 -4.26 -8.50 6.82
N GLN A 33 -3.27 -7.94 6.13
CA GLN A 33 -1.93 -8.52 6.02
C GLN A 33 -1.02 -8.25 7.23
N GLY A 34 -1.46 -7.42 8.19
CA GLY A 34 -0.67 -7.04 9.36
C GLY A 34 0.44 -6.02 9.10
N ILE A 35 0.41 -5.35 7.93
CA ILE A 35 1.49 -4.47 7.46
C ILE A 35 1.10 -2.98 7.36
N LEU A 36 -0.09 -2.59 7.81
CA LEU A 36 -0.57 -1.20 7.76
C LEU A 36 0.41 -0.18 8.40
N LYS A 37 1.13 -0.60 9.45
CA LYS A 37 2.11 0.24 10.16
C LYS A 37 3.26 0.74 9.26
N ALA A 38 3.50 0.11 8.12
CA ALA A 38 4.47 0.57 7.11
C ALA A 38 4.10 1.93 6.47
N LEU A 39 2.84 2.39 6.60
CA LEU A 39 2.46 3.73 6.15
C LEU A 39 2.93 4.85 7.09
N GLN A 40 3.49 4.50 8.26
CA GLN A 40 4.07 5.47 9.18
C GLN A 40 5.39 6.02 8.63
N SER A 41 5.70 7.28 8.96
CA SER A 41 6.93 7.94 8.48
C SER A 41 8.20 7.45 9.18
N THR A 42 8.06 6.81 10.35
CA THR A 42 9.19 6.41 11.20
C THR A 42 9.00 5.01 11.73
N LYS A 43 10.10 4.24 11.79
CA LYS A 43 10.13 2.92 12.42
C LYS A 43 9.78 3.01 13.92
N PRO A 44 8.89 2.14 14.44
CA PRO A 44 8.69 2.01 15.88
C PRO A 44 9.97 1.58 16.61
N ALA A 45 10.24 2.15 17.80
CA ALA A 45 11.42 1.82 18.59
C ALA A 45 11.49 0.33 19.03
N SER A 46 10.34 -0.33 19.11
CA SER A 46 10.21 -1.74 19.53
C SER A 46 10.38 -2.74 18.38
N MET A 47 10.78 -2.30 17.18
CA MET A 47 10.89 -3.14 15.98
C MET A 47 12.33 -3.18 15.51
N GLU A 48 12.80 -4.37 15.12
CA GLU A 48 14.12 -4.55 14.53
C GLU A 48 14.20 -3.90 13.13
N ASP A 49 15.41 -3.51 12.71
CA ASP A 49 15.61 -2.86 11.41
C ASP A 49 15.24 -3.78 10.24
N GLU A 50 15.62 -5.06 10.32
CA GLU A 50 15.32 -6.06 9.29
C GLU A 50 13.80 -6.30 9.16
N ASP A 51 13.10 -6.44 10.29
CA ASP A 51 11.64 -6.58 10.31
C ASP A 51 10.94 -5.35 9.72
N TRP A 52 11.45 -4.16 10.00
CA TRP A 52 10.93 -2.92 9.43
C TRP A 52 11.17 -2.85 7.93
N GLU A 53 12.35 -3.23 7.46
CA GLU A 53 12.66 -3.25 6.03
C GLU A 53 11.76 -4.24 5.27
N GLU A 54 11.59 -5.47 5.77
CA GLU A 54 10.68 -6.45 5.18
C GLU A 54 9.25 -5.91 5.12
N LEU A 55 8.80 -5.29 6.20
CA LEU A 55 7.48 -4.69 6.30
C LEU A 55 7.27 -3.60 5.24
N GLN A 56 8.26 -2.71 5.07
CA GLN A 56 8.25 -1.65 4.07
C GLN A 56 8.19 -2.24 2.66
N GLN A 57 9.04 -3.22 2.35
CA GLN A 57 9.07 -3.88 1.04
C GLN A 57 7.72 -4.54 0.70
N ARG A 58 7.11 -5.23 1.67
CA ARG A 58 5.80 -5.87 1.51
C ARG A 58 4.68 -4.87 1.28
N ALA A 59 4.69 -3.76 2.02
CA ALA A 59 3.69 -2.71 1.83
C ALA A 59 3.87 -2.01 0.48
N THR A 60 5.11 -1.66 0.08
CA THR A 60 5.42 -1.10 -1.23
C THR A 60 4.92 -2.00 -2.36
N GLY A 61 5.23 -3.30 -2.29
CA GLY A 61 4.75 -4.29 -3.26
C GLY A 61 3.23 -4.37 -3.31
N THR A 62 2.57 -4.44 -2.16
CA THR A 62 1.10 -4.52 -2.07
C THR A 62 0.42 -3.29 -2.67
N ILE A 63 0.91 -2.08 -2.37
CA ILE A 63 0.36 -0.84 -2.93
C ILE A 63 0.49 -0.85 -4.44
N ARG A 64 1.67 -1.18 -4.99
CA ARG A 64 1.91 -1.25 -6.44
C ARG A 64 1.03 -2.29 -7.13
N LEU A 65 0.79 -3.44 -6.50
CA LEU A 65 -0.14 -4.46 -7.01
C LEU A 65 -1.59 -3.97 -7.07
N CYS A 66 -1.95 -2.97 -6.28
CA CYS A 66 -3.26 -2.32 -6.29
C CYS A 66 -3.35 -1.15 -7.29
N LEU A 67 -2.33 -0.93 -8.13
CA LEU A 67 -2.30 0.10 -9.17
C LEU A 67 -2.40 -0.54 -10.56
N ALA A 68 -3.01 0.18 -11.50
CA ALA A 68 -2.87 -0.10 -12.92
C ALA A 68 -1.46 0.31 -13.40
N ASP A 69 -1.02 -0.25 -14.52
CA ASP A 69 0.36 -0.12 -14.99
C ASP A 69 0.75 1.35 -15.25
N ASP A 70 -0.17 2.16 -15.80
CA ASP A 70 0.06 3.59 -16.05
C ASP A 70 0.31 4.37 -14.75
N ILE A 71 -0.45 4.06 -13.68
CA ILE A 71 -0.26 4.70 -12.38
C ILE A 71 0.99 4.18 -11.69
N MET A 72 1.27 2.88 -11.82
CA MET A 72 2.47 2.24 -11.27
C MET A 72 3.75 2.85 -11.87
N TYR A 73 3.76 3.15 -13.18
CA TYR A 73 4.89 3.77 -13.86
C TYR A 73 5.34 5.09 -13.20
N HIS A 74 4.41 5.86 -12.65
CA HIS A 74 4.71 7.13 -11.97
C HIS A 74 5.27 7.00 -10.55
N VAL A 75 5.27 5.80 -9.97
CA VAL A 75 5.69 5.54 -8.59
C VAL A 75 6.64 4.34 -8.44
N MET A 76 7.07 3.72 -9.54
CA MET A 76 7.85 2.48 -9.53
C MET A 76 9.28 2.65 -9.02
N ASP A 77 9.82 3.86 -9.04
CA ASP A 77 11.13 4.24 -8.52
C ASP A 77 11.10 4.54 -7.01
N LEU A 78 9.93 4.86 -6.46
CA LEU A 78 9.76 5.17 -5.03
C LEU A 78 9.82 3.90 -4.18
N THR A 79 10.79 3.81 -3.26
CA THR A 79 11.03 2.59 -2.48
C THR A 79 10.24 2.53 -1.17
N SER A 80 9.76 3.67 -0.68
CA SER A 80 8.99 3.79 0.56
C SER A 80 7.47 3.73 0.32
N PRO A 81 6.71 2.92 1.09
CA PRO A 81 5.25 2.93 1.06
C PRO A 81 4.68 4.32 1.29
N ARG A 82 5.27 5.08 2.22
CA ARG A 82 4.82 6.44 2.57
C ARG A 82 5.00 7.42 1.42
N GLU A 83 6.10 7.32 0.69
CA GLU A 83 6.37 8.19 -0.47
C GLU A 83 5.37 7.93 -1.59
N ILE A 84 5.14 6.65 -1.93
CA ILE A 84 4.11 6.25 -2.89
C ILE A 84 2.75 6.79 -2.45
N TRP A 85 2.39 6.57 -1.18
CA TRP A 85 1.11 7.00 -0.63
C TRP A 85 0.89 8.51 -0.76
N SER A 86 1.90 9.29 -0.36
CA SER A 86 1.83 10.76 -0.38
C SER A 86 1.80 11.31 -1.81
N LYS A 87 2.51 10.65 -2.74
CA LYS A 87 2.52 10.98 -4.17
C LYS A 87 1.16 10.71 -4.84
N LEU A 88 0.45 9.66 -4.42
CA LEU A 88 -0.91 9.37 -4.89
C LEU A 88 -1.93 10.35 -4.29
N GLU A 89 -1.84 10.63 -2.98
CA GLU A 89 -2.71 11.61 -2.33
C GLU A 89 -2.58 12.99 -2.97
N SER A 90 -1.36 13.46 -3.26
CA SER A 90 -1.16 14.78 -3.89
C SER A 90 -1.71 14.88 -5.30
N GLN A 91 -1.87 13.76 -6.01
CA GLN A 91 -2.41 13.73 -7.37
C GLN A 91 -3.93 13.55 -7.43
N PHE A 92 -4.52 12.85 -6.46
CA PHE A 92 -5.89 12.34 -6.59
C PHE A 92 -6.84 12.69 -5.43
N MET A 93 -6.37 13.32 -4.34
CA MET A 93 -7.22 13.76 -3.21
C MET A 93 -7.62 15.25 -3.26
N SER A 94 -7.27 15.97 -4.33
CA SER A 94 -7.63 17.38 -4.50
C SER A 94 -9.12 17.59 -4.75
#